data_AF-A0A2D1SSC3-F1
#
_entry.id   AF-A0A2D1SSC3-F1
#
_cell.length_a   1.000
_cell.length_b   1.000
_cell.length_c   1.000
_cell.angle_alpha   90.00
_cell.angle_beta   90.00
_cell.angle_gamma   90.00
#
_symmetry.space_group_name_H-M   'P 1'
#
loop_
_entity.id
_entity.type
_entity.pdbx_description
1 polymer ?
#
loop_
_entity_poly.entity_id
_entity_poly.type
_entity_poly.pdbx_seq_one_letter_code
_entity_poly.pdbx_strand_id
1 'polypeptide(L)'
;MDWMILIAFLGFLAICLILIIITLVSLTRLGDERKKFIKMKAQSYTFIVVIGYLIIEIGENIYKTIWGNGSYTQIGPFSFLVTISGVYLISLFFFKKKYGG
;
A
#
# COMPACT_ATOMS: atom_id res chain seq x y z
N MET A 1 -10.30 -21.93 -2.75
CA MET A 1 -9.41 -21.00 -3.48
C MET A 1 -8.44 -21.85 -4.25
N ASP A 2 -8.46 -21.76 -5.58
CA ASP A 2 -7.56 -22.54 -6.41
C ASP A 2 -6.11 -22.21 -6.07
N TRP A 3 -5.27 -23.24 -5.85
CA TRP A 3 -3.87 -23.04 -5.47
C TRP A 3 -3.11 -22.13 -6.43
N MET A 4 -3.51 -22.10 -7.71
CA MET A 4 -2.97 -21.17 -8.70
C MET A 4 -3.20 -19.69 -8.34
N ILE A 5 -4.38 -19.33 -7.82
CA ILE A 5 -4.71 -17.95 -7.43
C ILE A 5 -3.85 -17.51 -6.25
N LEU A 6 -3.67 -18.40 -5.26
CA LEU A 6 -2.81 -18.13 -4.11
C LEU A 6 -1.35 -17.94 -4.51
N ILE A 7 -0.83 -18.77 -5.42
CA ILE A 7 0.54 -18.66 -5.92
C ILE A 7 0.74 -17.35 -6.69
N ALA A 8 -0.18 -17.00 -7.60
CA ALA A 8 -0.09 -15.75 -8.35
C ALA A 8 -0.11 -14.52 -7.43
N PHE A 9 -0.96 -14.54 -6.41
CA PHE A 9 -1.05 -13.49 -5.40
C PHE A 9 0.24 -13.34 -4.59
N LEU A 10 0.76 -14.45 -4.05
CA LEU A 10 2.00 -14.43 -3.26
C LEU A 10 3.19 -13.99 -4.11
N GLY A 11 3.23 -14.41 -5.38
CA GLY A 11 4.20 -13.95 -6.37
C GLY A 11 4.13 -12.44 -6.61
N PHE A 12 2.93 -11.89 -6.80
CA PHE A 12 2.74 -10.44 -6.97
C PHE A 12 3.21 -9.66 -5.74
N LEU A 13 2.85 -10.11 -4.54
CA LEU A 13 3.27 -9.50 -3.29
C LEU A 13 4.80 -9.55 -3.13
N ALA A 14 5.43 -10.68 -3.46
CA ALA A 14 6.87 -10.81 -3.46
C ALA A 14 7.55 -9.84 -4.45
N ILE A 15 7.01 -9.68 -5.65
CA ILE A 15 7.49 -8.71 -6.64
C ILE A 15 7.40 -7.28 -6.10
N CYS A 16 6.28 -6.90 -5.48
CA CYS A 16 6.13 -5.59 -4.85
C CYS A 16 7.18 -5.36 -3.75
N LEU A 17 7.42 -6.35 -2.89
CA LEU A 17 8.45 -6.25 -1.84
C LEU A 17 9.85 -6.10 -2.42
N ILE A 18 10.19 -6.89 -3.45
CA ILE A 18 11.48 -6.79 -4.14
C ILE A 18 11.66 -5.39 -4.72
N LEU A 19 10.65 -4.84 -5.38
CA LEU A 19 10.69 -3.49 -5.95
C LEU A 19 10.82 -2.40 -4.87
N ILE A 20 10.15 -2.57 -3.72
CA ILE A 20 10.30 -1.67 -2.57
C ILE A 20 11.75 -1.72 -2.07
N ILE A 21 12.34 -2.91 -1.91
CA ILE A 21 13.73 -3.05 -1.45
C ILE A 21 14.69 -2.41 -2.47
N ILE A 22 14.52 -2.68 -3.76
CA ILE A 22 15.37 -2.09 -4.83
C ILE A 22 15.27 -0.56 -4.80
N THR A 23 14.06 -0.01 -4.66
CA THR A 23 13.87 1.45 -4.59
C THR A 23 14.46 2.05 -3.32
N LEU A 24 14.36 1.38 -2.17
CA LEU A 24 15.01 1.80 -0.92
C LEU A 24 16.55 1.74 -1.01
N VAL A 25 17.11 0.67 -1.58
CA VAL A 25 18.56 0.54 -1.80
C VAL A 25 19.05 1.60 -2.77
N SER A 26 18.32 1.87 -3.85
CA SER A 26 18.70 2.95 -4.77
C SER A 26 18.71 4.34 -4.12
N LEU A 27 17.96 4.51 -3.02
CA LEU A 27 17.89 5.75 -2.25
C LEU A 27 19.12 5.97 -1.37
N THR A 28 19.92 4.94 -1.08
CA THR A 28 21.14 5.08 -0.27
C THR A 28 22.25 5.82 -1.01
N ARG A 29 22.16 5.92 -2.35
CA ARG A 29 23.06 6.74 -3.17
C ARG A 29 22.80 8.24 -3.03
N LEU A 30 21.68 8.63 -2.42
CA LEU A 30 21.37 10.02 -2.10
C LEU A 30 21.92 10.41 -0.73
N GLY A 31 22.25 11.69 -0.57
CA GLY A 31 22.64 12.26 0.72
C GLY A 31 21.64 11.99 1.84
N ASP A 32 22.14 11.92 3.07
CA ASP A 32 21.44 11.40 4.24
C ASP A 32 20.15 12.16 4.62
N GLU A 33 20.10 13.46 4.35
CA GLU A 33 18.90 14.26 4.59
C GLU A 33 17.83 14.02 3.51
N ARG A 34 18.24 13.91 2.24
CA ARG A 34 17.32 13.69 1.11
C ARG A 34 16.68 12.32 1.16
N LYS A 35 17.44 11.27 1.49
CA LYS A 35 16.89 9.91 1.65
C LYS A 35 15.85 9.86 2.77
N LYS A 36 16.06 10.60 3.87
CA LYS A 36 15.12 10.65 5.01
C LYS A 36 13.84 11.40 4.61
N PHE A 37 13.98 12.53 3.93
CA PHE A 37 12.85 13.31 3.44
C PHE A 37 11.95 12.51 2.49
N ILE A 38 12.54 11.82 1.50
CA ILE A 38 11.78 11.01 0.53
C ILE A 38 11.04 9.87 1.23
N LYS A 39 11.70 9.12 2.11
CA LYS A 39 11.07 8.03 2.87
C LYS A 39 9.92 8.54 3.72
N MET A 40 10.13 9.63 4.47
CA MET A 40 9.10 10.22 5.31
C MET A 40 7.88 10.63 4.49
N LYS A 41 8.09 11.30 3.35
CA LYS A 41 6.99 11.76 2.50
C LYS A 41 6.21 10.62 1.86
N ALA A 42 6.89 9.57 1.42
CA ALA A 42 6.26 8.36 0.89
C ALA A 42 5.42 7.64 1.97
N GLN A 43 5.94 7.52 3.19
CA GLN A 43 5.24 6.91 4.31
C GLN A 43 4.02 7.74 4.73
N SER A 44 4.15 9.06 4.90
CA SER A 44 3.05 9.93 5.28
C SER A 44 1.92 9.93 4.24
N TYR A 45 2.25 9.96 2.94
CA TYR A 45 1.23 9.90 1.90
C TYR A 45 0.50 8.56 1.89
N THR A 46 1.24 7.46 1.99
CA THR A 46 0.66 6.11 2.08
C THR A 46 -0.26 6.01 3.29
N PHE A 47 0.15 6.55 4.44
CA PHE A 47 -0.65 6.55 5.66
C PHE A 47 -1.98 7.28 5.50
N ILE A 48 -1.98 8.45 4.83
CA ILE A 48 -3.21 9.19 4.51
C ILE A 48 -4.14 8.36 3.63
N VAL A 49 -3.60 7.68 2.60
CA VAL A 49 -4.39 6.81 1.72
C VAL A 49 -4.98 5.63 2.49
N VAL A 50 -4.20 5.01 3.39
CA VAL A 50 -4.68 3.91 4.24
C VAL A 50 -5.80 4.36 5.17
N ILE A 51 -5.66 5.53 5.81
CA ILE A 51 -6.73 6.09 6.64
C ILE A 51 -7.99 6.35 5.80
N GLY A 52 -7.85 6.97 4.63
CA GLY A 52 -8.98 7.24 3.74
C GLY A 52 -9.71 5.96 3.32
N TYR A 53 -8.95 4.92 2.97
CA TYR A 53 -9.50 3.61 2.63
C TYR A 53 -10.26 2.99 3.82
N LEU A 54 -9.70 3.03 5.03
CA LEU A 54 -10.36 2.52 6.22
C LEU A 54 -11.64 3.30 6.58
N ILE A 55 -11.65 4.61 6.39
CA ILE A 55 -12.85 5.43 6.62
C ILE A 55 -13.97 5.03 5.65
N ILE A 56 -13.65 4.83 4.37
CA ILE A 56 -14.62 4.39 3.36
C ILE A 56 -15.16 3.00 3.74
N GLU A 57 -14.29 2.07 4.12
CA GLU A 57 -14.70 0.73 4.52
C GLU A 57 -15.65 0.75 5.73
N ILE A 58 -15.34 1.57 6.74
CA ILE A 58 -16.21 1.73 7.91
C ILE A 58 -17.56 2.31 7.47
N GLY A 59 -17.55 3.34 6.62
CA GLY A 59 -18.78 3.94 6.08
C GLY A 59 -19.63 2.95 5.30
N GLU A 60 -19.03 2.13 4.43
CA GLU A 60 -19.71 1.11 3.65
C GLU A 60 -20.31 0.02 4.55
N ASN A 61 -19.56 -0.44 5.55
CA ASN A 61 -20.05 -1.43 6.51
C ASN A 61 -21.20 -0.89 7.36
N ILE A 62 -21.13 0.37 7.82
CA ILE A 62 -22.23 1.03 8.54
C ILE A 62 -23.45 1.14 7.64
N TYR A 63 -23.30 1.60 6.40
CA TYR A 63 -24.41 1.74 5.45
C TYR A 63 -25.09 0.39 5.18
N LYS A 64 -24.29 -0.66 4.92
CA LYS A 64 -24.82 -2.01 4.69
C LYS A 64 -25.48 -2.61 5.92
N THR A 65 -25.04 -2.26 7.13
CA THR A 65 -25.62 -2.80 8.38
C THR A 65 -26.92 -2.08 8.77
N ILE A 66 -27.01 -0.76 8.54
CA ILE A 66 -28.16 0.04 8.95
C ILE A 66 -29.25 0.08 7.87
N TRP A 67 -28.86 0.20 6.60
CA TRP A 67 -29.79 0.36 5.46
C TRP A 67 -29.92 -0.88 4.58
N GLY A 68 -28.90 -1.75 4.55
CA GLY A 68 -28.93 -2.99 3.80
C GLY A 68 -29.33 -4.17 4.69
N ASN A 69 -30.00 -5.17 4.14
CA ASN A 69 -30.07 -6.51 4.77
C ASN A 69 -28.74 -7.28 4.59
N GLY A 70 -27.61 -6.58 4.59
CA GLY A 70 -26.30 -7.12 4.26
C GLY A 70 -25.52 -7.53 5.51
N SER A 71 -24.76 -8.60 5.41
CA SER A 71 -23.81 -9.02 6.44
C SER A 71 -22.53 -8.17 6.39
N TYR A 72 -21.96 -7.93 7.58
CA TYR A 72 -20.65 -7.28 7.73
C TYR A 72 -19.61 -7.98 6.86
N THR A 73 -19.01 -7.24 5.94
CA THR A 73 -17.95 -7.75 5.06
C THR A 73 -16.63 -7.35 5.69
N GLN A 74 -15.93 -8.33 6.23
CA GLN A 74 -14.61 -8.09 6.84
C GLN A 74 -13.58 -7.91 5.73
N ILE A 75 -12.72 -6.89 5.83
CA ILE A 75 -11.60 -6.74 4.89
C ILE A 75 -10.76 -8.01 4.93
N GLY A 76 -10.61 -8.66 3.77
CA GLY A 76 -9.66 -9.74 3.61
C GLY A 76 -8.24 -9.22 3.88
N PRO A 77 -7.50 -9.77 4.86
CA PRO A 77 -6.18 -9.26 5.23
C PRO A 77 -5.20 -9.25 4.05
N PHE A 78 -5.37 -10.20 3.13
CA PHE A 78 -4.61 -10.29 1.89
C PHE A 78 -4.88 -9.11 0.93
N SER A 79 -6.14 -8.76 0.70
CA SER A 79 -6.52 -7.65 -0.18
C SER A 79 -5.98 -6.32 0.37
N PHE A 80 -6.05 -6.15 1.69
CA PHE A 80 -5.49 -5.00 2.38
C PHE A 80 -3.97 -4.90 2.17
N LEU A 81 -3.22 -5.99 2.40
CA LEU A 81 -1.77 -6.00 2.24
C LEU A 81 -1.33 -5.60 0.82
N VAL A 82 -2.00 -6.13 -0.20
CA VAL A 82 -1.65 -5.82 -1.60
C VAL A 82 -1.94 -4.37 -1.93
N THR A 83 -3.10 -3.86 -1.51
CA THR A 83 -3.48 -2.46 -1.73
C THR A 83 -2.46 -1.51 -1.10
N ILE A 84 -2.08 -1.74 0.16
CA ILE A 84 -1.10 -0.89 0.85
C ILE A 84 0.29 -1.00 0.23
N SER A 85 0.73 -2.22 -0.10
CA SER A 85 2.03 -2.44 -0.73
C SER A 85 2.13 -1.73 -2.08
N GLY A 86 1.07 -1.80 -2.90
CA GLY A 86 0.98 -1.08 -4.17
C GLY A 86 1.01 0.43 -4.01
N VAL A 87 0.18 0.97 -3.10
CA VAL A 87 0.14 2.42 -2.80
C VAL A 87 1.50 2.93 -2.32
N TYR A 88 2.15 2.18 -1.42
CA TYR A 88 3.47 2.55 -0.92
C TYR A 88 4.53 2.54 -2.01
N LEU A 89 4.55 1.50 -2.84
CA LEU A 89 5.48 1.37 -3.96
C LEU A 89 5.33 2.52 -4.96
N ILE A 90 4.10 2.85 -5.35
CA ILE A 90 3.81 3.96 -6.27
C ILE A 90 4.26 5.28 -5.65
N SER A 91 3.93 5.51 -4.37
CA SER A 91 4.30 6.73 -3.65
C SER A 91 5.82 6.88 -3.54
N LEU A 92 6.52 5.80 -3.17
CA LEU A 92 7.97 5.78 -3.05
C LEU A 92 8.66 6.02 -4.39
N PHE A 93 8.17 5.39 -5.47
CA PHE A 93 8.71 5.60 -6.81
C PHE A 93 8.49 7.03 -7.30
N PHE A 94 7.29 7.58 -7.08
CA PHE A 94 6.96 8.96 -7.45
C PHE A 94 7.84 9.98 -6.72
N PHE A 95 7.99 9.84 -5.40
CA PHE A 95 8.83 10.75 -4.63
C PHE A 95 10.32 10.58 -4.89
N LYS A 96 10.77 9.35 -5.16
CA LYS A 96 12.13 9.11 -5.67
C LYS A 96 12.34 9.84 -6.99
N LYS A 97 11.44 9.73 -7.98
CA LYS A 97 11.59 10.44 -9.26
C LYS A 97 11.56 11.96 -9.09
N LYS A 98 10.73 12.46 -8.18
CA LYS A 98 10.52 13.90 -7.96
C LYS A 98 11.65 14.59 -7.19
N TYR A 99 12.22 13.92 -6.20
CA TYR A 99 13.21 14.49 -5.27
C TYR A 99 14.59 13.83 -5.39
N GLY A 100 14.71 12.84 -6.27
CA GLY A 100 15.88 11.96 -6.41
C GLY A 100 17.07 12.56 -7.15
N GLY A 101 16.86 13.62 -7.95
CA GLY A 101 17.91 14.38 -8.65
C GLY A 101 18.91 13.52 -9.40
#